data_AF-A0A6P0AZ28-F1
#
_entry.id   AF-A0A6P0AZ28-F1
#
_cell.length_a   1.000
_cell.length_b   1.000
_cell.length_c   1.000
_cell.angle_alpha   90.00
_cell.angle_beta   90.00
_cell.angle_gamma   90.00
#
_symmetry.space_group_name_H-M   'P 1'
#
loop_
_entity.id
_entity.type
_entity.pdbx_description
1 polymer ?
#
loop_
_entity_poly.entity_id
_entity_poly.type
_entity_poly.pdbx_seq_one_letter_code
_entity_poly.pdbx_strand_id
1 'polypeptide(L)'
;MKSSRTLGLVMIAPAAIMIILFFLMPVVLTAVFSMTSMTTATGISGGVYQIAPNSLIALKSAIPDIAAEMAEPRYAIDEAGLKAIEGLGLTPGIAAELRTKHAGEVFTARRDVERMIKDLADRPSTRDVKQISEQFNRSVLNTRFDSKEQLFSALDSLGFNLTAEQKETVAKATYTGWVWTTDNFSRMTTSPDMARVLLNTVLYVALVLMLFNVGYALLLAIWTHYMPPTPASIFRGIWLLPRITPVVIYVMLWKWLAWDTGFISILMGKFGYPPKNYLLDNAYNAWFFVVLINGFIGASMGMLVFSSAMKAIPKSQFYASEVDGASRWQQIRYIILPQMRWPILFVTCYQTLSLLASFNEILLATNGGPGNATEVWALSAYHTALRNYAGNLEYGLGAAMALVLVVIGVVMSLLYLRVFNYGTLVAKPLIED
;
A
#
# COMPACT_ATOMS: atom_id res chain seq x y z
N MET A 1 14.07 -38.10 -31.87
CA MET A 1 13.12 -37.00 -31.56
C MET A 1 12.07 -37.47 -30.55
N LYS A 2 12.24 -37.18 -29.25
CA LYS A 2 11.28 -37.49 -28.16
C LYS A 2 10.39 -36.27 -27.78
N SER A 3 10.18 -35.32 -28.70
CA SER A 3 10.03 -33.92 -28.29
C SER A 3 8.62 -33.29 -28.37
N SER A 4 7.53 -34.07 -28.45
CA SER A 4 6.18 -33.46 -28.41
C SER A 4 5.91 -32.75 -27.08
N ARG A 5 6.34 -33.35 -25.95
CA ARG A 5 6.20 -32.75 -24.61
C ARG A 5 7.04 -31.48 -24.43
N THR A 6 8.27 -31.47 -24.96
CA THR A 6 9.17 -30.30 -24.90
C THR A 6 8.71 -29.19 -25.83
N LEU A 7 8.13 -29.50 -27.00
CA LEU A 7 7.50 -28.49 -27.87
C LEU A 7 6.31 -27.81 -27.17
N GLY A 8 5.47 -28.58 -26.48
CA GLY A 8 4.36 -28.03 -25.68
C GLY A 8 4.84 -27.07 -24.59
N LEU A 9 5.92 -27.40 -23.87
CA LEU A 9 6.51 -26.51 -22.87
C LEU A 9 7.05 -25.22 -23.49
N VAL A 10 7.72 -25.29 -24.64
CA VAL A 10 8.23 -24.11 -25.36
C VAL A 10 7.10 -23.20 -25.83
N MET A 11 5.99 -23.78 -26.30
CA MET A 11 4.82 -23.01 -26.72
C MET A 11 4.09 -22.32 -25.56
N ILE A 12 4.11 -22.93 -24.36
CA ILE A 12 3.49 -22.35 -23.14
C ILE A 12 4.43 -21.35 -22.44
N ALA A 13 5.74 -21.44 -22.67
CA ALA A 13 6.74 -20.64 -21.97
C ALA A 13 6.47 -19.12 -21.98
N PRO A 14 6.08 -18.47 -23.11
CA PRO A 14 5.74 -17.04 -23.09
C PRO A 14 4.56 -16.72 -22.16
N ALA A 15 3.52 -17.55 -22.15
CA ALA A 15 2.37 -17.38 -21.27
C ALA A 15 2.75 -17.59 -19.80
N ALA A 16 3.59 -18.59 -19.51
CA ALA A 16 4.10 -18.85 -18.16
C ALA A 16 4.96 -17.68 -17.64
N ILE A 17 5.83 -17.11 -18.48
CA ILE A 17 6.61 -15.92 -18.15
C ILE A 17 5.70 -14.74 -17.82
N MET A 18 4.66 -14.50 -18.63
CA MET A 18 3.68 -13.44 -18.36
C MET A 18 2.94 -13.66 -17.04
N ILE A 19 2.55 -14.89 -16.72
CA ILE A 19 1.92 -15.23 -15.43
C ILE A 19 2.87 -14.91 -14.27
N ILE A 20 4.14 -15.32 -14.38
CA ILE A 20 5.13 -15.06 -13.34
C ILE A 20 5.37 -13.56 -13.18
N LEU A 21 5.60 -12.83 -14.26
CA LEU A 21 5.94 -11.41 -14.22
C LEU A 21 4.77 -10.53 -13.73
N PHE A 22 3.55 -10.78 -14.20
CA PHE A 22 2.42 -9.89 -13.94
C PHE A 22 1.49 -10.34 -12.80
N PHE A 23 1.57 -11.60 -12.36
CA PHE A 23 0.70 -12.10 -11.30
C PHE A 23 1.47 -12.62 -10.09
N LEU A 24 2.52 -13.43 -10.27
CA LEU A 24 3.25 -14.02 -9.14
C LEU A 24 4.27 -13.05 -8.53
N MET A 25 5.08 -12.42 -9.36
CA MET A 25 6.15 -11.51 -8.94
C MET A 25 5.63 -10.33 -8.11
N PRO A 26 4.51 -9.65 -8.47
CA PRO A 26 3.97 -8.59 -7.63
C PRO A 26 3.60 -9.07 -6.23
N VAL A 27 3.03 -10.28 -6.08
CA VAL A 27 2.68 -10.85 -4.77
C VAL A 27 3.95 -11.14 -3.95
N VAL A 28 4.99 -11.68 -4.58
CA VAL A 28 6.29 -11.91 -3.94
C VAL A 28 6.93 -10.58 -3.52
N LEU A 29 6.89 -9.56 -4.38
CA LEU A 29 7.38 -8.22 -4.06
C LEU A 29 6.60 -7.57 -2.92
N THR A 30 5.27 -7.72 -2.88
CA THR A 30 4.45 -7.26 -1.75
C THR A 30 4.88 -7.94 -0.44
N ALA A 31 5.14 -9.25 -0.47
CA ALA A 31 5.66 -9.96 0.70
C ALA A 31 7.05 -9.44 1.12
N VAL A 32 7.95 -9.21 0.16
CA VAL A 32 9.27 -8.63 0.42
C VAL A 32 9.16 -7.23 1.02
N PHE A 33 8.42 -6.32 0.39
CA PHE A 33 8.25 -4.94 0.85
C PHE A 33 7.52 -4.85 2.19
N SER A 34 6.62 -5.80 2.51
CA SER A 34 5.98 -5.83 3.82
C SER A 34 6.97 -5.97 4.98
N MET A 35 8.14 -6.55 4.71
CA MET A 35 9.21 -6.80 5.68
C MET A 35 10.29 -5.71 5.62
N THR A 36 10.00 -4.53 5.07
CA THR A 36 10.96 -3.41 5.00
C THR A 36 10.41 -2.14 5.67
N SER A 37 11.31 -1.27 6.12
CA SER A 37 10.99 0.04 6.69
C SER A 37 10.79 1.11 5.61
N MET A 38 10.36 0.70 4.42
CA MET A 38 10.41 1.51 3.21
C MET A 38 9.37 2.62 3.24
N THR A 39 9.83 3.86 3.10
CA THR A 39 9.01 5.08 3.07
C THR A 39 9.49 6.06 1.99
N THR A 40 8.79 7.19 1.80
CA THR A 40 9.29 8.29 0.96
C THR A 40 10.64 8.83 1.45
N ALA A 41 10.88 8.83 2.76
CA ALA A 41 12.14 9.30 3.32
C ALA A 41 13.31 8.36 3.02
N THR A 42 13.06 7.04 2.99
CA THR A 42 14.13 6.06 2.77
C THR A 42 14.43 5.79 1.29
N GLY A 43 13.50 6.14 0.40
CA GLY A 43 13.60 5.84 -1.03
C GLY A 43 13.47 4.35 -1.37
N ILE A 44 13.58 4.06 -2.68
CA ILE A 44 13.49 2.70 -3.27
C ILE A 44 14.89 2.15 -3.57
N SER A 45 15.76 2.99 -4.11
CA SER A 45 17.20 2.74 -4.18
C SER A 45 17.80 2.83 -2.78
N GLY A 46 18.75 1.95 -2.44
CA GLY A 46 19.39 1.92 -1.12
C GLY A 46 19.85 3.29 -0.61
N GLY A 47 20.02 3.40 0.71
CA GLY A 47 20.38 4.67 1.34
C GLY A 47 21.87 4.96 1.44
N VAL A 48 22.16 6.18 1.89
CA VAL A 48 23.49 6.66 2.27
C VAL A 48 23.53 6.82 3.79
N TYR A 49 24.72 7.03 4.35
CA TYR A 49 24.88 7.44 5.74
C TYR A 49 24.93 8.96 5.81
N GLN A 50 24.05 9.57 6.60
CA GLN A 50 23.99 11.01 6.77
C GLN A 50 23.63 11.38 8.21
N ILE A 51 24.46 12.22 8.84
CA ILE A 51 24.18 12.74 10.18
C ILE A 51 23.22 13.92 10.04
N ALA A 52 21.92 13.65 10.08
CA ALA A 52 20.86 14.65 10.05
C ALA A 52 20.36 14.99 11.47
N PRO A 53 19.67 16.13 11.68
CA PRO A 53 19.09 16.48 12.98
C PRO A 53 18.23 15.36 13.60
N ASN A 54 17.45 14.63 12.79
CA ASN A 54 16.65 13.51 13.26
C ASN A 54 17.50 12.33 13.77
N SER A 55 18.61 12.04 13.09
CA SER A 55 19.56 11.00 13.53
C SER A 55 20.25 11.39 14.84
N LEU A 56 20.52 12.69 15.06
CA LEU A 56 21.07 13.19 16.33
C LEU A 56 20.08 13.04 17.48
N ILE A 57 18.78 13.24 17.24
CA ILE A 57 17.74 13.00 18.25
C ILE A 57 17.74 11.52 18.66
N ALA A 58 17.80 10.60 17.68
CA ALA A 58 17.88 9.17 17.96
C ALA A 58 19.18 8.82 18.74
N LEU A 59 20.32 9.36 18.31
CA LEU A 59 21.61 9.15 18.97
C LEU A 59 21.63 9.73 20.39
N LYS A 60 20.97 10.86 20.64
CA LYS A 60 20.91 11.46 21.98
C LYS A 60 20.29 10.53 23.02
N SER A 61 19.38 9.64 22.60
CA SER A 61 18.77 8.65 23.50
C SER A 61 19.69 7.49 23.86
N ALA A 62 20.66 7.16 22.99
CA ALA A 62 21.55 6.01 23.16
C ALA A 62 22.97 6.38 23.61
N ILE A 63 23.50 7.48 23.06
CA ILE A 63 24.85 8.02 23.27
C ILE A 63 24.81 9.56 23.30
N PRO A 64 24.35 10.15 24.42
CA PRO A 64 24.09 11.59 24.52
C PRO A 64 25.33 12.47 24.34
N ASP A 65 26.47 12.06 24.90
CA ASP A 65 27.70 12.87 24.87
C ASP A 65 28.25 12.99 23.45
N ILE A 66 28.35 11.86 22.75
CA ILE A 66 28.79 11.80 21.35
C ILE A 66 27.82 12.53 20.43
N ALA A 67 26.51 12.40 20.66
CA ALA A 67 25.50 13.11 19.86
C ALA A 67 25.63 14.64 20.01
N ALA A 68 25.95 15.13 21.20
CA ALA A 68 26.21 16.55 21.42
C ALA A 68 27.50 17.01 20.71
N GLU A 69 28.57 16.20 20.77
CA GLU A 69 29.81 16.50 20.05
C GLU A 69 29.67 16.49 18.53
N MET A 70 28.85 15.60 17.97
CA MET A 70 28.56 15.53 16.52
C MET A 70 27.67 16.69 16.04
N ALA A 71 26.94 17.34 16.94
CA ALA A 71 26.12 18.50 16.62
C ALA A 71 26.94 19.79 16.43
N GLU A 72 28.13 19.85 17.02
CA GLU A 72 29.03 20.99 16.94
C GLU A 72 30.07 20.80 15.83
N PRO A 73 30.50 21.87 15.15
CA PRO A 73 31.59 21.79 14.19
C PRO A 73 32.93 21.52 14.89
N ARG A 74 33.80 20.72 14.26
CA ARG A 74 35.20 20.57 14.65
C ARG A 74 36.09 21.33 13.69
N TYR A 75 37.28 21.73 14.15
CA TYR A 75 38.22 22.48 13.34
C TYR A 75 39.48 21.64 13.12
N ALA A 76 39.65 21.15 11.89
CA ALA A 76 40.76 20.25 11.54
C ALA A 76 41.73 20.96 10.59
N ILE A 77 43.03 20.93 10.89
CA ILE A 77 44.08 21.48 10.03
C ILE A 77 44.40 20.44 8.94
N ASP A 78 43.59 20.44 7.89
CA ASP A 78 43.71 19.53 6.74
C ASP A 78 44.30 20.23 5.50
N GLU A 79 44.77 19.43 4.53
CA GLU A 79 45.33 19.95 3.27
C GLU A 79 44.30 20.76 2.45
N ALA A 80 43.00 20.47 2.61
CA ALA A 80 41.94 21.22 1.94
C ALA A 80 41.84 22.66 2.49
N GLY A 81 41.87 22.83 3.80
CA GLY A 81 41.88 24.13 4.47
C GLY A 81 43.16 24.90 4.20
N LEU A 82 44.32 24.22 4.21
CA LEU A 82 45.62 24.82 3.90
C LEU A 82 45.65 25.38 2.47
N LYS A 83 45.15 24.64 1.47
CA LYS A 83 44.99 25.13 0.09
C LYS A 83 44.00 26.29 -0.02
N ALA A 84 42.90 26.25 0.73
CA ALA A 84 41.92 27.33 0.73
C ALA A 84 42.52 28.63 1.26
N ILE A 85 43.43 28.56 2.23
CA ILE A 85 44.13 29.73 2.78
C ILE A 85 45.13 30.31 1.79
N GLU A 86 45.84 29.47 1.03
CA GLU A 86 46.77 29.92 -0.03
C GLU A 86 46.03 30.77 -1.10
N GLY A 87 44.73 30.50 -1.32
CA GLY A 87 43.87 31.28 -2.23
C GLY A 87 43.35 32.61 -1.67
N LEU A 88 43.49 32.87 -0.37
CA LEU A 88 43.01 34.12 0.27
C LEU A 88 43.95 35.32 0.09
N GLY A 89 45.13 35.12 -0.52
CA GLY A 89 46.10 36.20 -0.74
C GLY A 89 46.71 36.76 0.56
N LEU A 90 46.66 35.96 1.63
CA LEU A 90 47.29 36.26 2.92
C LEU A 90 48.82 36.07 2.83
N THR A 91 49.56 36.54 3.83
CA THR A 91 51.04 36.49 3.83
C THR A 91 51.56 35.09 3.51
N PRO A 92 52.54 34.96 2.58
CA PRO A 92 52.92 33.67 1.99
C PRO A 92 53.57 32.65 2.94
N GLY A 93 53.74 32.97 4.24
CA GLY A 93 54.33 32.08 5.24
C GLY A 93 53.32 31.31 6.12
N ILE A 94 52.08 31.78 6.24
CA ILE A 94 51.12 31.25 7.24
C ILE A 94 50.71 29.81 6.93
N ALA A 95 50.38 29.50 5.68
CA ALA A 95 49.99 28.15 5.28
C ALA A 95 51.14 27.14 5.43
N ALA A 96 52.38 27.56 5.14
CA ALA A 96 53.57 26.72 5.31
C ALA A 96 53.87 26.44 6.79
N GLU A 97 53.71 27.44 7.66
CA GLU A 97 53.89 27.27 9.11
C GLU A 97 52.84 26.33 9.70
N LEU A 98 51.56 26.51 9.35
CA LEU A 98 50.47 25.63 9.79
C LEU A 98 50.66 24.19 9.31
N ARG A 99 51.09 24.01 8.06
CA ARG A 99 51.39 22.69 7.49
C ARG A 99 52.55 21.98 8.21
N THR A 100 53.53 22.73 8.72
CA THR A 100 54.71 22.15 9.38
C THR A 100 54.47 21.86 10.86
N LYS A 101 53.77 22.75 11.57
CA LYS A 101 53.63 22.68 13.03
C LYS A 101 52.35 22.03 13.51
N HIS A 102 51.25 22.16 12.77
CA HIS A 102 49.90 21.83 13.26
C HIS A 102 49.10 20.96 12.28
N ALA A 103 49.73 20.42 11.23
CA ALA A 103 49.03 19.55 10.28
C ALA A 103 48.46 18.30 10.97
N GLY A 104 47.18 18.04 10.76
CA GLY A 104 46.47 16.92 11.37
C GLY A 104 45.96 17.17 12.79
N GLU A 105 46.21 18.35 13.39
CA GLU A 105 45.59 18.72 14.66
C GLU A 105 44.10 19.02 14.49
N VAL A 106 43.29 18.55 15.44
CA VAL A 106 41.84 18.78 15.48
C VAL A 106 41.47 19.45 16.79
N PHE A 107 40.70 20.52 16.68
CA PHE A 107 40.23 21.32 17.80
C PHE A 107 38.70 21.26 17.90
N THR A 108 38.20 21.24 19.13
CA THR A 108 36.76 21.13 19.42
C THR A 108 36.04 22.47 19.46
N ALA A 109 36.77 23.58 19.67
CA ALA A 109 36.19 24.91 19.74
C ALA A 109 36.92 25.91 18.84
N ARG A 110 36.15 26.80 18.20
CA ARG A 110 36.69 27.89 17.36
C ARG A 110 37.74 28.73 18.09
N ARG A 111 37.53 28.97 19.39
CA ARG A 111 38.41 29.81 20.23
C ARG A 111 39.83 29.25 20.33
N ASP A 112 39.96 27.93 20.38
CA ASP A 112 41.26 27.28 20.55
C ASP A 112 42.07 27.36 19.25
N VAL A 113 41.40 27.21 18.10
CA VAL A 113 42.00 27.44 16.77
C VAL A 113 42.40 28.88 16.58
N GLU A 114 41.52 29.83 16.91
CA GLU A 114 41.83 31.25 16.81
C GLU A 114 43.00 31.65 17.72
N ARG A 115 43.15 30.99 18.88
CA ARG A 115 44.29 31.19 19.78
C ARG A 115 45.58 30.64 19.17
N MET A 116 45.55 29.41 18.64
CA MET A 116 46.70 28.82 17.95
C MET A 116 47.15 29.68 16.75
N ILE A 117 46.22 30.17 15.93
CA ILE A 117 46.54 31.02 14.76
C ILE A 117 47.14 32.36 15.19
N LYS A 118 46.74 32.93 16.33
CA LYS A 118 47.31 34.18 16.87
C LYS A 118 48.75 34.02 17.35
N ASP A 119 49.13 32.81 17.76
CA ASP A 119 50.47 32.49 18.27
C ASP A 119 51.47 32.15 17.14
N LEU A 120 51.04 32.20 15.87
CA LEU A 120 51.93 32.07 14.70
C LEU A 120 52.95 33.20 14.62
N ALA A 121 54.10 32.93 13.98
CA ALA A 121 55.23 33.87 13.95
C ALA A 121 54.87 35.21 13.28
N ASP A 122 54.01 35.18 12.27
CA ASP A 122 53.59 36.35 11.49
C ASP A 122 52.48 37.18 12.18
N ARG A 123 51.95 36.70 13.33
CA ARG A 123 50.91 37.36 14.14
C ARG A 123 49.76 37.97 13.32
N PRO A 124 48.97 37.14 12.61
CA PRO A 124 47.91 37.60 11.72
C PRO A 124 46.87 38.49 12.43
N SER A 125 46.27 39.42 11.69
CA SER A 125 45.27 40.34 12.26
C SER A 125 44.03 39.59 12.75
N THR A 126 43.24 40.20 13.64
CA THR A 126 42.00 39.56 14.15
C THR A 126 41.01 39.20 13.03
N ARG A 127 41.02 39.94 11.92
CA ARG A 127 40.21 39.64 10.73
C ARG A 127 40.72 38.39 10.03
N ASP A 128 42.04 38.30 9.83
CA ASP A 128 42.67 37.20 9.11
C ASP A 128 42.56 35.90 9.93
N VAL A 129 42.73 35.97 11.25
CA VAL A 129 42.52 34.84 12.18
C VAL A 129 41.11 34.24 12.01
N LYS A 130 40.07 35.08 11.92
CA LYS A 130 38.70 34.61 11.70
C LYS A 130 38.54 33.96 10.33
N GLN A 131 39.06 34.59 9.28
CA GLN A 131 38.99 34.06 7.91
C GLN A 131 39.71 32.72 7.78
N ILE A 132 40.90 32.58 8.38
CA ILE A 132 41.69 31.35 8.42
C ILE A 132 40.94 30.27 9.20
N SER A 133 40.46 30.58 10.42
CA SER A 133 39.74 29.61 11.26
C SER A 133 38.48 29.05 10.59
N GLU A 134 37.80 29.86 9.75
CA GLU A 134 36.62 29.42 9.00
C GLU A 134 36.97 28.40 7.90
N GLN A 135 38.15 28.45 7.30
CA GLN A 135 38.58 27.47 6.29
C GLN A 135 38.82 26.07 6.87
N PHE A 136 39.06 25.98 8.17
CA PHE A 136 39.25 24.72 8.89
C PHE A 136 37.98 24.18 9.54
N ASN A 137 36.86 24.90 9.43
CA ASN A 137 35.57 24.44 9.96
C ASN A 137 35.11 23.19 9.19
N ARG A 138 34.96 22.08 9.89
CA ARG A 138 34.46 20.80 9.37
C ARG A 138 33.27 20.37 10.23
N SER A 139 32.12 20.25 9.58
CA SER A 139 30.92 19.70 10.21
C SER A 139 30.55 18.39 9.54
N VAL A 140 30.20 17.40 10.36
CA VAL A 140 29.65 16.12 9.89
C VAL A 140 28.14 16.18 9.68
N LEU A 141 27.48 17.24 10.19
CA LEU A 141 26.06 17.48 10.00
C LEU A 141 25.72 17.64 8.52
N ASN A 142 24.67 16.95 8.11
CA ASN A 142 24.12 16.94 6.76
C ASN A 142 25.11 16.51 5.67
N THR A 143 26.28 15.99 6.01
CA THR A 143 27.22 15.38 5.05
C THR A 143 26.79 13.97 4.70
N ARG A 144 26.95 13.59 3.43
CA ARG A 144 26.55 12.30 2.89
C ARG A 144 27.76 11.40 2.67
N PHE A 145 27.65 10.15 3.10
CA PHE A 145 28.67 9.12 2.94
C PHE A 145 28.05 7.89 2.28
N ASP A 146 28.66 7.39 1.22
CA ASP A 146 28.10 6.27 0.45
C ASP A 146 28.29 4.91 1.14
N SER A 147 29.25 4.82 2.08
CA SER A 147 29.56 3.59 2.80
C SER A 147 29.84 3.83 4.29
N LYS A 148 29.73 2.76 5.10
CA LYS A 148 30.07 2.79 6.54
C LYS A 148 31.52 3.21 6.74
N GLU A 149 32.42 2.71 5.88
CA GLU A 149 33.85 2.97 5.94
C GLU A 149 34.15 4.46 5.72
N GLN A 150 33.46 5.11 4.77
CA GLN A 150 33.62 6.55 4.54
C GLN A 150 33.13 7.37 5.73
N LEU A 151 31.96 7.03 6.29
CA LEU A 151 31.43 7.68 7.49
C LEU A 151 32.42 7.60 8.66
N PHE A 152 32.91 6.40 8.97
CA PHE A 152 33.81 6.22 10.11
C PHE A 152 35.21 6.78 9.85
N SER A 153 35.72 6.73 8.62
CA SER A 153 36.99 7.40 8.27
C SER A 153 36.89 8.91 8.47
N ALA A 154 35.75 9.52 8.11
CA ALA A 154 35.52 10.95 8.35
C ALA A 154 35.42 11.26 9.85
N LEU A 155 34.69 10.46 10.62
CA LEU A 155 34.59 10.62 12.08
C LEU A 155 35.94 10.43 12.78
N ASP A 156 36.70 9.40 12.41
CA ASP A 156 38.03 9.13 12.96
C ASP A 156 38.99 10.29 12.61
N SER A 157 38.92 10.84 11.38
CA SER A 157 39.74 12.00 10.97
C SER A 157 39.44 13.29 11.73
N LEU A 158 38.23 13.41 12.29
CA LEU A 158 37.81 14.52 13.12
C LEU A 158 38.01 14.24 14.62
N GLY A 159 38.71 13.14 14.97
CA GLY A 159 39.05 12.80 16.34
C GLY A 159 37.87 12.25 17.17
N PHE A 160 36.85 11.66 16.54
CA PHE A 160 35.80 10.94 17.27
C PHE A 160 36.26 9.52 17.58
N ASN A 161 36.64 9.25 18.84
CA ASN A 161 37.05 7.91 19.28
C ASN A 161 35.83 7.07 19.71
N LEU A 162 35.19 6.41 18.74
CA LEU A 162 34.01 5.58 18.97
C LEU A 162 34.39 4.11 19.23
N THR A 163 33.77 3.49 20.24
CA THR A 163 33.86 2.02 20.43
C THR A 163 33.11 1.27 19.32
N ALA A 164 33.39 -0.02 19.12
CA ALA A 164 32.73 -0.81 18.08
C ALA A 164 31.20 -0.82 18.21
N GLU A 165 30.68 -0.84 19.44
CA GLU A 165 29.24 -0.77 19.73
C GLU A 165 28.63 0.61 19.39
N GLN A 166 29.37 1.68 19.70
CA GLN A 166 28.96 3.05 19.36
C GLN A 166 28.98 3.26 17.86
N LYS A 167 30.00 2.76 17.14
CA LYS A 167 30.06 2.80 15.67
C LYS A 167 28.81 2.16 15.07
N GLU A 168 28.42 0.97 15.51
CA GLU A 168 27.21 0.31 14.98
C GLU A 168 25.92 1.08 15.30
N THR A 169 25.83 1.71 16.49
CA THR A 169 24.69 2.57 16.86
C THR A 169 24.60 3.80 15.97
N VAL A 170 25.74 4.45 15.69
CA VAL A 170 25.83 5.60 14.76
C VAL A 170 25.46 5.19 13.34
N ALA A 171 25.99 4.07 12.83
CA ALA A 171 25.62 3.56 11.51
C ALA A 171 24.11 3.34 11.38
N LYS A 172 23.48 2.68 12.37
CA LYS A 172 22.04 2.42 12.34
C LYS A 172 21.20 3.70 12.35
N ALA A 173 21.57 4.69 13.18
CA ALA A 173 20.81 5.93 13.31
C ALA A 173 20.96 6.87 12.11
N THR A 174 22.10 6.81 11.41
CA THR A 174 22.46 7.72 10.31
C THR A 174 22.17 7.13 8.93
N TYR A 175 21.89 5.83 8.84
CA TYR A 175 21.52 5.20 7.59
C TYR A 175 20.16 5.68 7.11
N THR A 176 20.12 6.28 5.92
CA THR A 176 18.89 6.84 5.35
C THR A 176 18.11 5.83 4.51
N GLY A 177 18.60 4.60 4.36
CA GLY A 177 17.97 3.60 3.48
C GLY A 177 16.90 2.78 4.20
N TRP A 178 16.16 1.99 3.44
CA TRP A 178 15.24 1.03 4.03
C TRP A 178 16.03 -0.13 4.65
N VAL A 179 15.50 -0.69 5.73
CA VAL A 179 16.05 -1.88 6.41
C VAL A 179 14.98 -2.96 6.51
N TRP A 180 15.41 -4.21 6.64
CA TRP A 180 14.49 -5.31 6.94
C TRP A 180 13.94 -5.19 8.36
N THR A 181 12.62 -5.30 8.50
CA THR A 181 11.92 -5.18 9.79
C THR A 181 10.58 -5.89 9.76
N THR A 182 10.14 -6.36 10.92
CA THR A 182 8.78 -6.90 11.14
C THR A 182 7.88 -5.92 11.88
N ASP A 183 8.37 -4.70 12.16
CA ASP A 183 7.67 -3.69 12.97
C ASP A 183 6.33 -3.28 12.36
N ASN A 184 6.20 -3.32 11.02
CA ASN A 184 4.94 -3.05 10.32
C ASN A 184 3.79 -3.91 10.87
N PHE A 185 4.03 -5.19 11.18
CA PHE A 185 3.01 -6.09 11.72
C PHE A 185 2.67 -5.77 13.17
N SER A 186 3.67 -5.43 13.99
CA SER A 186 3.47 -4.97 15.37
C SER A 186 2.61 -3.70 15.42
N ARG A 187 2.92 -2.71 14.56
CA ARG A 187 2.17 -1.46 14.42
C ARG A 187 0.71 -1.70 14.00
N MET A 188 0.45 -2.67 13.13
CA MET A 188 -0.92 -3.04 12.76
C MET A 188 -1.71 -3.59 13.95
N THR A 189 -1.10 -4.42 14.80
CA THR A 189 -1.79 -5.02 15.96
C THR A 189 -2.00 -4.07 17.13
N THR A 190 -1.17 -3.05 17.26
CA THR A 190 -1.23 -2.07 18.35
C THR A 190 -2.09 -0.84 18.01
N SER A 191 -2.36 -0.60 16.73
CA SER A 191 -3.17 0.54 16.28
C SER A 191 -4.67 0.34 16.54
N PRO A 192 -5.34 1.25 17.28
CA PRO A 192 -6.78 1.17 17.55
C PRO A 192 -7.65 1.20 16.29
N ASP A 193 -7.21 1.90 15.24
CA ASP A 193 -7.99 2.08 14.01
C ASP A 193 -8.04 0.82 13.14
N MET A 194 -7.03 -0.05 13.23
CA MET A 194 -6.92 -1.23 12.36
C MET A 194 -8.05 -2.24 12.61
N ALA A 195 -8.45 -2.44 13.86
CA ALA A 195 -9.58 -3.30 14.20
C ALA A 195 -10.90 -2.80 13.59
N ARG A 196 -11.11 -1.48 13.62
CA ARG A 196 -12.30 -0.84 13.02
C ARG A 196 -12.30 -0.99 11.50
N VAL A 197 -11.18 -0.73 10.85
CA VAL A 197 -11.04 -0.87 9.39
C VAL A 197 -11.23 -2.33 8.95
N LEU A 198 -10.72 -3.30 9.72
CA LEU A 198 -10.96 -4.72 9.46
C LEU A 198 -12.44 -5.07 9.58
N LEU A 199 -13.12 -4.62 10.65
CA LEU A 199 -14.55 -4.85 10.83
C LEU A 199 -15.38 -4.22 9.71
N ASN A 200 -15.07 -2.98 9.32
CA ASN A 200 -15.68 -2.31 8.18
C ASN A 200 -15.53 -3.12 6.90
N THR A 201 -14.36 -3.73 6.69
CA THR A 201 -14.09 -4.59 5.53
C THR A 201 -14.93 -5.85 5.56
N VAL A 202 -15.03 -6.52 6.71
CA VAL A 202 -15.87 -7.71 6.88
C VAL A 202 -17.34 -7.37 6.64
N LEU A 203 -17.82 -6.27 7.20
CA LEU A 203 -19.20 -5.79 7.00
C LEU A 203 -19.46 -5.46 5.53
N TYR A 204 -18.55 -4.72 4.90
CA TYR A 204 -18.63 -4.39 3.47
C TYR A 204 -18.71 -5.63 2.59
N VAL A 205 -17.75 -6.56 2.76
CA VAL A 205 -17.71 -7.80 1.99
C VAL A 205 -18.97 -8.62 2.22
N ALA A 206 -19.38 -8.82 3.48
CA ALA A 206 -20.55 -9.63 3.80
C ALA A 206 -21.85 -9.03 3.23
N LEU A 207 -22.07 -7.73 3.41
CA LEU A 207 -23.28 -7.05 2.94
C LEU A 207 -23.37 -7.04 1.42
N VAL A 208 -22.31 -6.65 0.72
CA VAL A 208 -22.31 -6.59 -0.75
C VAL A 208 -22.40 -7.99 -1.35
N LEU A 209 -21.67 -8.96 -0.80
CA LEU A 209 -21.67 -10.34 -1.29
C LEU A 209 -23.04 -10.99 -1.13
N MET A 210 -23.61 -10.94 0.08
CA MET A 210 -24.86 -11.62 0.41
C MET A 210 -26.06 -10.94 -0.25
N LEU A 211 -26.18 -9.63 -0.12
CA LEU A 211 -27.36 -8.91 -0.62
C LEU A 211 -27.36 -8.83 -2.15
N PHE A 212 -26.21 -8.55 -2.76
CA PHE A 212 -26.15 -8.22 -4.19
C PHE A 212 -25.46 -9.30 -5.03
N ASN A 213 -24.18 -9.57 -4.78
CA ASN A 213 -23.36 -10.35 -5.72
C ASN A 213 -23.81 -11.81 -5.84
N VAL A 214 -24.36 -12.38 -4.77
CA VAL A 214 -24.96 -13.72 -4.76
C VAL A 214 -26.47 -13.64 -4.68
N GLY A 215 -27.03 -12.98 -3.66
CA GLY A 215 -28.48 -12.97 -3.39
C GLY A 215 -29.29 -12.37 -4.52
N TYR A 216 -29.13 -11.06 -4.75
CA TYR A 216 -29.88 -10.37 -5.80
C TYR A 216 -29.51 -10.85 -7.21
N ALA A 217 -28.24 -11.17 -7.46
CA ALA A 217 -27.81 -11.81 -8.70
C ALA A 217 -28.57 -13.10 -9.03
N LEU A 218 -28.73 -13.99 -8.04
CA LEU A 218 -29.45 -15.25 -8.20
C LEU A 218 -30.94 -15.00 -8.45
N LEU A 219 -31.52 -14.05 -7.72
CA LEU A 219 -32.91 -13.63 -7.91
C LEU A 219 -33.14 -13.09 -9.34
N LEU A 220 -32.30 -12.18 -9.82
CA LEU A 220 -32.37 -11.65 -11.19
C LEU A 220 -32.22 -12.76 -12.23
N ALA A 221 -31.30 -13.70 -12.00
CA ALA A 221 -31.08 -14.80 -12.91
C ALA A 221 -32.31 -15.73 -12.98
N ILE A 222 -32.94 -16.06 -11.85
CA ILE A 222 -34.15 -16.88 -11.78
C ILE A 222 -35.32 -16.15 -12.47
N TRP A 223 -35.50 -14.85 -12.21
CA TRP A 223 -36.55 -14.06 -12.84
C TRP A 223 -36.40 -14.03 -14.36
N THR A 224 -35.18 -13.79 -14.86
CA THR A 224 -34.94 -13.78 -16.31
C THR A 224 -34.98 -15.17 -16.95
N HIS A 225 -34.88 -16.24 -16.16
CA HIS A 225 -35.04 -17.61 -16.65
C HIS A 225 -36.50 -17.92 -17.02
N TYR A 226 -37.46 -17.49 -16.20
CA TYR A 226 -38.90 -17.69 -16.45
C TYR A 226 -39.55 -16.63 -17.34
N MET A 227 -38.81 -15.57 -17.69
CA MET A 227 -39.26 -14.52 -18.59
C MET A 227 -39.14 -14.97 -20.07
N PRO A 228 -40.00 -14.47 -20.98
CA PRO A 228 -39.82 -14.69 -22.41
C PRO A 228 -38.42 -14.26 -22.89
N PRO A 229 -37.86 -14.93 -23.92
CA PRO A 229 -36.44 -14.80 -24.27
C PRO A 229 -36.03 -13.38 -24.65
N THR A 230 -36.89 -12.65 -25.37
CA THR A 230 -36.60 -11.29 -25.84
C THR A 230 -36.54 -10.27 -24.68
N PRO A 231 -37.60 -10.10 -23.85
CA PRO A 231 -37.52 -9.27 -22.65
C PRO A 231 -36.39 -9.68 -21.70
N ALA A 232 -36.14 -10.97 -21.53
CA ALA A 232 -35.07 -11.47 -20.66
C ALA A 232 -33.68 -11.02 -21.16
N SER A 233 -33.45 -11.03 -22.48
CA SER A 233 -32.20 -10.57 -23.08
C SER A 233 -32.00 -9.06 -22.87
N ILE A 234 -33.06 -8.27 -23.12
CA ILE A 234 -33.03 -6.81 -22.92
C ILE A 234 -32.74 -6.47 -21.46
N PHE A 235 -33.43 -7.12 -20.52
CA PHE A 235 -33.25 -6.88 -19.09
C PHE A 235 -31.83 -7.24 -18.63
N ARG A 236 -31.28 -8.38 -19.08
CA ARG A 236 -29.87 -8.72 -18.81
C ARG A 236 -28.91 -7.70 -19.39
N GLY A 237 -29.21 -7.15 -20.57
CA GLY A 237 -28.43 -6.08 -21.20
C GLY A 237 -28.44 -4.78 -20.39
N ILE A 238 -29.60 -4.35 -19.88
CA ILE A 238 -29.72 -3.17 -19.01
C ILE A 238 -28.92 -3.36 -17.72
N TRP A 239 -29.02 -4.54 -17.10
CA TRP A 239 -28.27 -4.88 -15.89
C TRP A 239 -26.75 -4.99 -16.13
N LEU A 240 -26.29 -5.05 -17.38
CA LEU A 240 -24.87 -5.02 -17.71
C LEU A 240 -24.29 -3.60 -17.69
N LEU A 241 -25.13 -2.57 -17.84
CA LEU A 241 -24.71 -1.17 -17.93
C LEU A 241 -23.82 -0.72 -16.76
N PRO A 242 -24.15 -0.98 -15.47
CA PRO A 242 -23.32 -0.55 -14.35
C PRO A 242 -21.88 -1.06 -14.44
N ARG A 243 -21.70 -2.30 -14.94
CA ARG A 243 -20.41 -2.97 -14.96
C ARG A 243 -19.53 -2.56 -16.13
N ILE A 244 -20.12 -2.26 -17.28
CA ILE A 244 -19.36 -1.80 -18.46
C ILE A 244 -19.05 -0.31 -18.42
N THR A 245 -19.72 0.44 -17.54
CA THR A 245 -19.49 1.87 -17.36
C THR A 245 -18.14 2.09 -16.64
N PRO A 246 -17.31 3.05 -17.07
CA PRO A 246 -16.12 3.44 -16.34
C PRO A 246 -16.45 3.82 -14.89
N VAL A 247 -15.73 3.23 -13.92
CA VAL A 247 -16.03 3.37 -12.48
C VAL A 247 -16.17 4.81 -12.02
N VAL A 248 -15.33 5.71 -12.54
CA VAL A 248 -15.35 7.15 -12.20
C VAL A 248 -16.68 7.80 -12.60
N ILE A 249 -17.15 7.54 -13.82
CA ILE A 249 -18.41 8.09 -14.32
C ILE A 249 -19.59 7.47 -13.56
N TYR A 250 -19.54 6.16 -13.33
CA TYR A 250 -20.58 5.45 -12.60
C TYR A 250 -20.76 6.03 -11.19
N VAL A 251 -19.68 6.21 -10.43
CA VAL A 251 -19.73 6.81 -9.09
C VAL A 251 -20.17 8.28 -9.15
N MET A 252 -19.76 9.04 -10.18
CA MET A 252 -20.21 10.42 -10.34
C MET A 252 -21.74 10.53 -10.49
N LEU A 253 -22.38 9.59 -11.19
CA LEU A 253 -23.84 9.54 -11.30
C LEU A 253 -24.51 9.31 -9.94
N TRP A 254 -23.92 8.45 -9.10
CA TRP A 254 -24.39 8.25 -7.72
C TRP A 254 -24.19 9.49 -6.86
N LYS A 255 -23.09 10.22 -7.03
CA LYS A 255 -22.89 11.50 -6.36
C LYS A 255 -23.96 12.50 -6.81
N TRP A 256 -24.19 12.66 -8.12
CA TRP A 256 -25.26 13.52 -8.64
C TRP A 256 -26.65 13.13 -8.10
N LEU A 257 -26.90 11.85 -7.87
CA LEU A 257 -28.14 11.37 -7.26
C LEU A 257 -28.27 11.81 -5.78
N ALA A 258 -27.21 11.60 -4.99
CA ALA A 258 -27.24 11.63 -3.53
C ALA A 258 -26.71 12.92 -2.88
N TRP A 259 -26.09 13.82 -3.65
CA TRP A 259 -25.55 15.09 -3.14
C TRP A 259 -26.66 16.05 -2.67
N ASP A 260 -26.30 17.11 -1.94
CA ASP A 260 -27.27 18.10 -1.43
C ASP A 260 -27.95 18.91 -2.56
N THR A 261 -27.25 19.13 -3.65
CA THR A 261 -27.78 19.71 -4.91
C THR A 261 -28.24 18.63 -5.91
N GLY A 262 -28.26 17.37 -5.47
CA GLY A 262 -28.55 16.21 -6.31
C GLY A 262 -30.04 15.94 -6.55
N PHE A 263 -30.31 14.94 -7.38
CA PHE A 263 -31.68 14.58 -7.78
C PHE A 263 -32.59 14.24 -6.59
N ILE A 264 -32.11 13.45 -5.61
CA ILE A 264 -32.91 13.08 -4.44
C ILE A 264 -33.28 14.34 -3.65
N SER A 265 -32.32 15.23 -3.40
CA SER A 265 -32.55 16.47 -2.65
C SER A 265 -33.52 17.42 -3.36
N ILE A 266 -33.40 17.58 -4.67
CA ILE A 266 -34.33 18.39 -5.48
C ILE A 266 -35.74 17.80 -5.44
N LEU A 267 -35.86 16.47 -5.54
CA LEU A 267 -37.15 15.80 -5.50
C LEU A 267 -37.81 15.91 -4.12
N MET A 268 -37.04 15.67 -3.05
CA MET A 268 -37.52 15.77 -1.66
C MET A 268 -37.87 17.21 -1.27
N GLY A 269 -37.20 18.20 -1.86
CA GLY A 269 -37.55 19.62 -1.71
C GLY A 269 -38.97 19.94 -2.17
N LYS A 270 -39.51 19.23 -3.17
CA LYS A 270 -40.91 19.38 -3.60
C LYS A 270 -41.92 18.90 -2.56
N PHE A 271 -41.47 18.09 -1.60
CA PHE A 271 -42.28 17.59 -0.48
C PHE A 271 -41.98 18.33 0.84
N GLY A 272 -41.23 19.44 0.79
CA GLY A 272 -40.95 20.28 1.95
C GLY A 272 -39.75 19.85 2.81
N TYR A 273 -38.95 18.87 2.37
CA TYR A 273 -37.73 18.48 3.07
C TYR A 273 -36.54 19.38 2.70
N PRO A 274 -35.66 19.74 3.66
CA PRO A 274 -34.47 20.53 3.35
C PRO A 274 -33.47 19.74 2.51
N PRO A 275 -32.74 20.39 1.58
CA PRO A 275 -31.65 19.75 0.84
C PRO A 275 -30.59 19.22 1.80
N LYS A 276 -30.13 17.98 1.56
CA LYS A 276 -29.06 17.37 2.37
C LYS A 276 -28.24 16.40 1.56
N ASN A 277 -26.97 16.23 1.94
CA ASN A 277 -26.10 15.27 1.28
C ASN A 277 -26.41 13.85 1.80
N TYR A 278 -27.28 13.12 1.13
CA TYR A 278 -27.63 11.75 1.48
C TYR A 278 -26.44 10.79 1.41
N LEU A 279 -25.36 11.13 0.69
CA LEU A 279 -24.18 10.27 0.62
C LEU A 279 -23.29 10.38 1.86
N LEU A 280 -23.20 11.56 2.47
CA LEU A 280 -22.21 11.89 3.51
C LEU A 280 -22.80 12.49 4.80
N ASP A 281 -24.12 12.63 4.90
CA ASP A 281 -24.77 13.22 6.09
C ASP A 281 -24.51 12.41 7.36
N ASN A 282 -24.49 11.07 7.27
CA ASN A 282 -24.16 10.19 8.38
C ASN A 282 -23.54 8.87 7.90
N ALA A 283 -22.96 8.11 8.84
CA ALA A 283 -22.28 6.85 8.56
C ALA A 283 -23.21 5.77 7.96
N TYR A 284 -24.46 5.67 8.40
CA TYR A 284 -25.40 4.66 7.91
C TYR A 284 -25.76 4.90 6.45
N ASN A 285 -26.01 6.15 6.08
CA ASN A 285 -26.31 6.51 4.71
C ASN A 285 -25.09 6.34 3.81
N ALA A 286 -23.89 6.71 4.28
CA ALA A 286 -22.66 6.46 3.54
C ALA A 286 -22.47 4.96 3.23
N TRP A 287 -22.69 4.09 4.21
CA TRP A 287 -22.68 2.64 4.00
C TRP A 287 -23.76 2.17 3.03
N PHE A 288 -24.98 2.68 3.16
CA PHE A 288 -26.08 2.35 2.26
C PHE A 288 -25.70 2.61 0.80
N PHE A 289 -25.20 3.80 0.48
CA PHE A 289 -24.78 4.12 -0.88
C PHE A 289 -23.55 3.33 -1.32
N VAL A 290 -22.54 3.14 -0.46
CA VAL A 290 -21.37 2.32 -0.78
C VAL A 290 -21.78 0.88 -1.17
N VAL A 291 -22.70 0.29 -0.42
CA VAL A 291 -23.21 -1.07 -0.69
C VAL A 291 -24.01 -1.10 -1.99
N LEU A 292 -24.85 -0.09 -2.27
CA LEU A 292 -25.61 -0.03 -3.53
C LEU A 292 -24.71 0.14 -4.75
N ILE A 293 -23.75 1.08 -4.69
CA ILE A 293 -22.83 1.38 -5.79
C ILE A 293 -22.10 0.11 -6.22
N ASN A 294 -21.44 -0.57 -5.28
CA ASN A 294 -20.70 -1.77 -5.63
C ASN A 294 -21.63 -2.96 -5.89
N GLY A 295 -22.73 -3.07 -5.13
CA GLY A 295 -23.71 -4.14 -5.24
C GLY A 295 -24.32 -4.25 -6.63
N PHE A 296 -24.72 -3.16 -7.28
CA PHE A 296 -25.27 -3.25 -8.64
C PHE A 296 -24.24 -3.72 -9.68
N ILE A 297 -22.97 -3.34 -9.53
CA ILE A 297 -21.88 -3.83 -10.38
C ILE A 297 -21.70 -5.34 -10.19
N GLY A 298 -21.64 -5.80 -8.94
CA GLY A 298 -21.41 -7.21 -8.64
C GLY A 298 -22.62 -8.11 -8.94
N ALA A 299 -23.85 -7.60 -8.73
CA ALA A 299 -25.09 -8.29 -9.09
C ALA A 299 -25.17 -8.56 -10.60
N SER A 300 -24.70 -7.64 -11.43
CA SER A 300 -24.60 -7.79 -12.88
C SER A 300 -23.77 -9.02 -13.29
N MET A 301 -22.57 -9.16 -12.72
CA MET A 301 -21.68 -10.29 -12.99
C MET A 301 -22.29 -11.61 -12.50
N GLY A 302 -22.80 -11.64 -11.26
CA GLY A 302 -23.43 -12.83 -10.70
C GLY A 302 -24.62 -13.29 -11.54
N MET A 303 -25.49 -12.35 -11.95
CA MET A 303 -26.66 -12.65 -12.79
C MET A 303 -26.26 -13.28 -14.12
N LEU A 304 -25.21 -12.79 -14.79
CA LEU A 304 -24.74 -13.34 -16.05
C LEU A 304 -24.23 -14.78 -15.88
N VAL A 305 -23.39 -15.02 -14.87
CA VAL A 305 -22.86 -16.35 -14.58
C VAL A 305 -24.00 -17.31 -14.25
N PHE A 306 -24.92 -16.90 -13.37
CA PHE A 306 -26.04 -17.74 -12.98
C PHE A 306 -27.03 -18.00 -14.11
N SER A 307 -27.31 -16.99 -14.95
CA SER A 307 -28.17 -17.15 -16.13
C SER A 307 -27.57 -18.14 -17.14
N SER A 308 -26.25 -18.09 -17.33
CA SER A 308 -25.54 -19.03 -18.20
C SER A 308 -25.61 -20.46 -17.64
N ALA A 309 -25.33 -20.62 -16.34
CA ALA A 309 -25.40 -21.91 -15.68
C ALA A 309 -26.82 -22.51 -15.70
N MET A 310 -27.86 -21.72 -15.49
CA MET A 310 -29.24 -22.19 -15.57
C MET A 310 -29.65 -22.63 -16.98
N LYS A 311 -29.10 -22.00 -18.03
CA LYS A 311 -29.33 -22.46 -19.42
C LYS A 311 -28.70 -23.82 -19.71
N ALA A 312 -27.69 -24.23 -18.95
CA ALA A 312 -27.06 -25.54 -19.09
C ALA A 312 -27.85 -26.67 -18.42
N ILE A 313 -28.85 -26.36 -17.58
CA ILE A 313 -29.71 -27.38 -16.97
C ILE A 313 -30.59 -28.01 -18.07
N PRO A 314 -30.61 -29.36 -18.20
CA PRO A 314 -31.38 -30.04 -19.24
C PRO A 314 -32.87 -29.68 -19.19
N LYS A 315 -33.43 -29.25 -20.33
CA LYS A 315 -34.86 -28.90 -20.46
C LYS A 315 -35.80 -30.04 -20.08
N SER A 316 -35.37 -31.28 -20.28
CA SER A 316 -36.12 -32.49 -19.92
C SER A 316 -36.49 -32.55 -18.44
N GLN A 317 -35.64 -32.06 -17.53
CA GLN A 317 -35.94 -32.02 -16.10
C GLN A 317 -37.10 -31.07 -15.79
N PHE A 318 -37.16 -29.93 -16.49
CA PHE A 318 -38.26 -28.98 -16.34
C PHE A 318 -39.56 -29.55 -16.92
N TYR A 319 -39.52 -30.16 -18.10
CA TYR A 319 -40.71 -30.80 -18.68
C TYR A 319 -41.24 -31.96 -17.83
N ALA A 320 -40.36 -32.81 -17.31
CA ALA A 320 -40.76 -33.88 -16.38
C ALA A 320 -41.44 -33.32 -15.13
N SER A 321 -40.88 -32.26 -14.54
CA SER A 321 -41.48 -31.62 -13.36
C SER A 321 -42.84 -30.98 -13.64
N GLU A 322 -43.07 -30.46 -14.85
CA GLU A 322 -44.36 -29.89 -15.25
C GLU A 322 -45.42 -30.99 -15.40
N VAL A 323 -45.04 -32.17 -15.89
CA VAL A 323 -45.91 -33.36 -15.93
C VAL A 323 -46.24 -33.85 -14.52
N ASP A 324 -45.27 -33.82 -13.60
CA ASP A 324 -45.46 -34.18 -12.18
C ASP A 324 -46.25 -33.12 -11.38
N GLY A 325 -46.71 -32.03 -12.02
CA GLY A 325 -47.49 -30.97 -11.39
C GLY A 325 -46.69 -30.05 -10.48
N ALA A 326 -45.37 -30.00 -10.61
CA ALA A 326 -44.51 -29.16 -9.80
C ALA A 326 -44.72 -27.66 -10.11
N SER A 327 -44.98 -26.87 -9.08
CA SER A 327 -45.00 -25.41 -9.14
C SER A 327 -43.62 -24.82 -9.41
N ARG A 328 -43.57 -23.57 -9.88
CA ARG A 328 -42.31 -22.85 -10.13
C ARG A 328 -41.42 -22.75 -8.88
N TRP A 329 -42.01 -22.62 -7.70
CA TRP A 329 -41.26 -22.62 -6.44
C TRP A 329 -40.61 -23.98 -6.15
N GLN A 330 -41.32 -25.07 -6.44
CA GLN A 330 -40.77 -26.43 -6.34
C GLN A 330 -39.63 -26.63 -7.36
N GLN A 331 -39.78 -26.17 -8.61
CA GLN A 331 -38.68 -26.20 -9.59
C GLN A 331 -37.46 -25.43 -9.09
N ILE A 332 -37.63 -24.23 -8.53
CA ILE A 332 -36.53 -23.45 -7.97
C ILE A 332 -35.84 -24.22 -6.84
N ARG A 333 -36.59 -24.75 -5.87
CA ARG A 333 -36.03 -25.39 -4.68
C ARG A 333 -35.40 -26.76 -4.94
N TYR A 334 -35.98 -27.54 -5.83
CA TYR A 334 -35.64 -28.96 -6.03
C TYR A 334 -34.84 -29.22 -7.32
N ILE A 335 -34.90 -28.35 -8.32
CA ILE A 335 -34.17 -28.51 -9.59
C ILE A 335 -33.05 -27.46 -9.69
N ILE A 336 -33.40 -26.17 -9.60
CA ILE A 336 -32.45 -25.08 -9.86
C ILE A 336 -31.41 -24.99 -8.73
N LEU A 337 -31.82 -24.70 -7.50
CA LEU A 337 -30.87 -24.44 -6.40
C LEU A 337 -29.86 -25.58 -6.15
N PRO A 338 -30.24 -26.87 -6.18
CA PRO A 338 -29.29 -27.96 -6.01
C PRO A 338 -28.22 -28.01 -7.11
N GLN A 339 -28.60 -27.76 -8.36
CA GLN A 339 -27.67 -27.75 -9.51
C GLN A 339 -26.82 -26.47 -9.55
N MET A 340 -27.32 -25.38 -8.97
CA MET A 340 -26.62 -24.09 -8.89
C MET A 340 -25.54 -24.03 -7.81
N ARG A 341 -25.37 -25.06 -6.97
CA ARG A 341 -24.37 -25.07 -5.88
C ARG A 341 -22.95 -24.75 -6.36
N TRP A 342 -22.54 -25.22 -7.55
CA TRP A 342 -21.20 -25.01 -8.09
C TRP A 342 -21.02 -23.62 -8.71
N PRO A 343 -21.97 -23.11 -9.54
CA PRO A 343 -21.99 -21.70 -9.90
C PRO A 343 -21.97 -20.77 -8.68
N ILE A 344 -22.74 -21.09 -7.62
CA ILE A 344 -22.79 -20.30 -6.38
C ILE A 344 -21.42 -20.30 -5.69
N LEU A 345 -20.76 -21.46 -5.56
CA LEU A 345 -19.39 -21.54 -5.05
C LEU A 345 -18.45 -20.64 -5.84
N PHE A 346 -18.47 -20.73 -7.17
CA PHE A 346 -17.61 -19.93 -8.03
C PHE A 346 -17.85 -18.42 -7.84
N VAL A 347 -19.10 -17.97 -7.92
CA VAL A 347 -19.45 -16.56 -7.76
C VAL A 347 -19.10 -16.08 -6.36
N THR A 348 -19.37 -16.87 -5.32
CA THR A 348 -19.07 -16.52 -3.93
C THR A 348 -17.57 -16.35 -3.72
N CYS A 349 -16.76 -17.31 -4.17
CA CYS A 349 -15.31 -17.26 -4.03
C CYS A 349 -14.70 -16.10 -4.82
N TYR A 350 -15.04 -16.00 -6.11
CA TYR A 350 -14.52 -14.95 -6.99
C TYR A 350 -14.89 -13.54 -6.50
N GLN A 351 -16.16 -13.33 -6.14
CA GLN A 351 -16.63 -12.03 -5.69
C GLN A 351 -16.08 -11.66 -4.31
N THR A 352 -15.86 -12.63 -3.41
CA THR A 352 -15.19 -12.36 -2.13
C THR A 352 -13.78 -11.81 -2.36
N LEU A 353 -12.99 -12.49 -3.20
CA LEU A 353 -11.63 -12.04 -3.52
C LEU A 353 -11.64 -10.66 -4.18
N SER A 354 -12.59 -10.40 -5.09
CA SER A 354 -12.75 -9.10 -5.73
C SER A 354 -13.12 -8.00 -4.73
N LEU A 355 -14.00 -8.27 -3.76
CA LEU A 355 -14.45 -7.29 -2.77
C LEU A 355 -13.37 -6.98 -1.73
N LEU A 356 -12.55 -7.96 -1.35
CA LEU A 356 -11.41 -7.73 -0.45
C LEU A 356 -10.41 -6.71 -1.01
N ALA A 357 -10.26 -6.65 -2.34
CA ALA A 357 -9.40 -5.70 -3.03
C ALA A 357 -10.16 -4.47 -3.56
N SER A 358 -11.47 -4.36 -3.34
CA SER A 358 -12.30 -3.27 -3.87
C SER A 358 -12.22 -2.05 -2.95
N PHE A 359 -11.63 -0.97 -3.46
CA PHE A 359 -11.59 0.31 -2.78
C PHE A 359 -11.93 1.50 -3.70
N ASN A 360 -11.88 1.34 -5.02
CA ASN A 360 -12.06 2.44 -5.97
C ASN A 360 -13.43 3.11 -5.83
N GLU A 361 -14.50 2.31 -5.70
CA GLU A 361 -15.86 2.80 -5.56
C GLU A 361 -16.00 3.62 -4.26
N ILE A 362 -15.40 3.14 -3.17
CA ILE A 362 -15.43 3.79 -1.85
C ILE A 362 -14.61 5.08 -1.90
N LEU A 363 -13.40 5.02 -2.47
CA LEU A 363 -12.49 6.15 -2.66
C LEU A 363 -13.17 7.31 -3.40
N LEU A 364 -13.86 7.00 -4.50
CA LEU A 364 -14.50 7.99 -5.36
C LEU A 364 -15.81 8.52 -4.78
N ALA A 365 -16.57 7.67 -4.07
CA ALA A 365 -17.87 8.04 -3.52
C ALA A 365 -17.71 8.84 -2.22
N THR A 366 -17.01 8.26 -1.25
CA THR A 366 -16.98 8.76 0.15
C THR A 366 -15.56 9.05 0.63
N ASN A 367 -14.53 8.49 0.00
CA ASN A 367 -13.15 8.57 0.45
C ASN A 367 -12.98 8.15 1.92
N GLY A 368 -13.71 7.12 2.35
CA GLY A 368 -13.74 6.63 3.73
C GLY A 368 -14.69 7.39 4.67
N GLY A 369 -15.26 8.51 4.24
CA GLY A 369 -16.10 9.38 5.07
C GLY A 369 -17.53 8.88 5.32
N PRO A 370 -18.26 9.53 6.26
CA PRO A 370 -17.80 10.60 7.16
C PRO A 370 -16.96 10.05 8.33
N GLY A 371 -15.89 10.74 8.73
CA GLY A 371 -15.08 10.36 9.90
C GLY A 371 -14.49 8.94 9.85
N ASN A 372 -13.99 8.53 8.68
CA ASN A 372 -13.47 7.19 8.39
C ASN A 372 -14.51 6.06 8.61
N ALA A 373 -15.80 6.37 8.56
CA ALA A 373 -16.87 5.38 8.76
C ALA A 373 -16.92 4.29 7.68
N THR A 374 -16.64 4.63 6.42
CA THR A 374 -16.63 3.67 5.29
C THR A 374 -15.22 3.26 4.89
N GLU A 375 -14.22 3.57 5.72
CA GLU A 375 -12.83 3.21 5.48
C GLU A 375 -12.67 1.68 5.58
N VAL A 376 -12.30 1.04 4.46
CA VAL A 376 -12.03 -0.40 4.36
C VAL A 376 -10.53 -0.65 4.23
N TRP A 377 -10.10 -1.87 4.47
CA TRP A 377 -8.69 -2.26 4.57
C TRP A 377 -7.92 -1.98 3.29
N ALA A 378 -8.50 -2.27 2.13
CA ALA A 378 -7.89 -1.96 0.85
C ALA A 378 -7.71 -0.45 0.62
N LEU A 379 -8.67 0.36 1.09
CA LEU A 379 -8.58 1.82 1.01
C LEU A 379 -7.51 2.35 1.97
N SER A 380 -7.45 1.80 3.17
CA SER A 380 -6.48 2.21 4.19
C SER A 380 -5.05 1.85 3.78
N ALA A 381 -4.85 0.67 3.17
CA ALA A 381 -3.58 0.28 2.57
C ALA A 381 -3.16 1.27 1.46
N TYR A 382 -4.11 1.72 0.64
CA TYR A 382 -3.87 2.72 -0.40
C TYR A 382 -3.52 4.10 0.18
N HIS A 383 -4.23 4.59 1.20
CA HIS A 383 -3.88 5.85 1.87
C HIS A 383 -2.50 5.78 2.53
N THR A 384 -2.17 4.68 3.20
CA THR A 384 -0.87 4.48 3.84
C THR A 384 0.28 4.43 2.83
N ALA A 385 0.14 3.65 1.75
CA ALA A 385 1.21 3.46 0.77
C ALA A 385 1.33 4.61 -0.24
N LEU A 386 0.23 5.22 -0.66
CA LEU A 386 0.20 6.04 -1.89
C LEU A 386 -0.49 7.40 -1.72
N ARG A 387 -1.22 7.62 -0.62
CA ARG A 387 -1.98 8.87 -0.43
C ARG A 387 -2.01 9.34 1.02
N ASN A 388 -0.84 9.42 1.65
CA ASN A 388 -0.72 9.94 3.00
C ASN A 388 -0.78 11.47 2.98
N TYR A 389 -1.76 12.06 3.66
CA TYR A 389 -1.93 13.51 3.81
C TYR A 389 -0.72 14.20 4.45
N ALA A 390 0.08 13.47 5.24
CA ALA A 390 1.27 14.00 5.92
C ALA A 390 2.53 14.02 5.03
N GLY A 391 2.48 13.57 3.77
CA GLY A 391 3.63 13.57 2.85
C GLY A 391 4.67 12.47 3.11
N ASN A 392 4.50 11.66 4.16
CA ASN A 392 5.32 10.48 4.45
C ASN A 392 4.62 9.20 3.96
N LEU A 393 4.89 8.75 2.74
CA LEU A 393 4.26 7.53 2.23
C LEU A 393 4.97 6.32 2.83
N GLU A 394 4.22 5.42 3.45
CA GLU A 394 4.76 4.24 4.12
C GLU A 394 4.55 2.99 3.26
N TYR A 395 5.38 2.85 2.23
CA TYR A 395 5.29 1.75 1.27
C TYR A 395 5.38 0.37 1.94
N GLY A 396 6.29 0.20 2.90
CA GLY A 396 6.45 -1.07 3.63
C GLY A 396 5.23 -1.42 4.46
N LEU A 397 4.66 -0.45 5.18
CA LEU A 397 3.43 -0.67 5.96
C LEU A 397 2.24 -0.97 5.06
N GLY A 398 2.03 -0.21 3.98
CA GLY A 398 0.94 -0.49 3.05
C GLY A 398 1.10 -1.82 2.30
N ALA A 399 2.32 -2.25 2.00
CA ALA A 399 2.60 -3.58 1.49
C ALA A 399 2.28 -4.68 2.52
N ALA A 400 2.55 -4.45 3.81
CA ALA A 400 2.14 -5.35 4.88
C ALA A 400 0.61 -5.45 5.00
N MET A 401 -0.11 -4.33 4.89
CA MET A 401 -1.57 -4.32 4.86
C MET A 401 -2.11 -5.10 3.65
N ALA A 402 -1.51 -4.94 2.46
CA ALA A 402 -1.88 -5.71 1.27
C ALA A 402 -1.60 -7.21 1.44
N LEU A 403 -0.47 -7.59 2.06
CA LEU A 403 -0.15 -8.99 2.35
C LEU A 403 -1.20 -9.64 3.27
N VAL A 404 -1.71 -8.90 4.26
CA VAL A 404 -2.81 -9.39 5.11
C VAL A 404 -4.05 -9.74 4.29
N LEU A 405 -4.43 -8.91 3.30
CA LEU A 405 -5.55 -9.23 2.40
C LEU A 405 -5.29 -10.46 1.54
N VAL A 406 -4.05 -10.67 1.07
CA VAL A 406 -3.67 -11.89 0.34
C VAL A 406 -3.86 -13.12 1.23
N VAL A 407 -3.38 -13.08 2.47
CA VAL A 407 -3.53 -14.19 3.43
C VAL A 407 -5.01 -14.46 3.71
N ILE A 408 -5.80 -13.43 3.99
CA ILE A 408 -7.25 -13.57 4.21
C ILE A 408 -7.93 -14.17 2.97
N GLY A 409 -7.58 -13.70 1.77
CA GLY A 409 -8.13 -14.22 0.51
C GLY A 409 -7.84 -15.70 0.31
N VAL A 410 -6.61 -16.14 0.57
CA VAL A 410 -6.22 -17.56 0.50
C VAL A 410 -7.01 -18.39 1.51
N VAL A 411 -7.10 -17.94 2.76
CA VAL A 411 -7.85 -18.63 3.82
C VAL A 411 -9.33 -18.75 3.46
N MET A 412 -9.95 -17.66 2.98
CA MET A 412 -11.36 -17.66 2.56
C MET A 412 -11.61 -18.57 1.37
N SER A 413 -10.72 -18.59 0.38
CA SER A 413 -10.82 -19.49 -0.77
C SER A 413 -10.80 -20.96 -0.34
N LEU A 414 -9.84 -21.34 0.52
CA LEU A 414 -9.75 -22.69 1.08
C LEU A 414 -10.98 -23.06 1.91
N LEU A 415 -11.49 -22.11 2.70
CA LEU A 415 -12.70 -22.29 3.50
C LEU A 415 -13.92 -22.55 2.60
N TYR A 416 -14.11 -21.79 1.52
CA TYR A 416 -15.21 -22.01 0.59
C TYR A 416 -15.12 -23.36 -0.12
N LEU A 417 -13.92 -23.74 -0.58
CA LEU A 417 -13.71 -25.07 -1.20
C LEU A 417 -14.07 -26.21 -0.23
N ARG A 418 -13.78 -26.04 1.06
CA ARG A 418 -14.13 -27.01 2.10
C ARG A 418 -15.63 -27.02 2.40
N VAL A 419 -16.25 -25.85 2.58
CA VAL A 419 -17.69 -25.70 2.90
C VAL A 419 -18.57 -26.30 1.78
N PHE A 420 -18.21 -26.07 0.52
CA PHE A 420 -18.96 -26.61 -0.62
C PHE A 420 -18.56 -28.04 -1.02
N ASN A 421 -17.66 -28.68 -0.27
CA ASN A 421 -17.15 -30.02 -0.54
C ASN A 421 -16.71 -30.21 -2.00
N TYR A 422 -15.82 -29.32 -2.47
CA TYR A 422 -15.34 -29.27 -3.85
C TYR A 422 -14.78 -30.61 -4.36
N GLY A 423 -14.29 -31.47 -3.46
CA GLY A 423 -13.85 -32.83 -3.81
C GLY A 423 -14.94 -33.66 -4.51
N THR A 424 -16.22 -33.41 -4.25
CA THR A 424 -17.33 -34.09 -4.94
C THR A 424 -17.52 -33.65 -6.39
N LEU A 425 -17.07 -32.46 -6.77
CA LEU A 425 -17.09 -32.01 -8.16
C LEU A 425 -15.97 -32.64 -8.99
N VAL A 426 -14.80 -32.85 -8.38
CA VAL A 426 -13.58 -33.34 -9.07
C VAL A 426 -13.41 -34.85 -8.94
N ALA A 427 -14.24 -35.50 -8.11
CA ALA A 427 -14.27 -36.95 -8.00
C ALA A 427 -14.53 -37.57 -9.38
N LYS A 428 -13.75 -38.61 -9.72
CA LYS A 428 -13.97 -39.36 -10.96
C LYS A 428 -15.40 -39.93 -10.95
N PRO A 429 -16.13 -39.86 -12.07
CA PRO A 429 -17.43 -40.51 -12.16
C PRO A 429 -17.27 -42.01 -11.91
N LEU A 430 -18.12 -42.57 -11.06
CA LEU A 430 -18.07 -43.98 -10.64
C LEU A 430 -18.39 -44.98 -11.76
N ILE A 431 -18.71 -44.53 -12.98
CA ILE A 431 -19.35 -45.36 -14.03
C ILE A 431 -18.60 -45.30 -15.38
N GLU A 432 -17.44 -44.65 -15.47
CA GLU A 432 -16.62 -44.71 -16.70
C GLU A 432 -15.26 -45.36 -16.41
N ASP A 433 -15.22 -46.70 -16.53
CA ASP A 433 -14.01 -47.49 -16.81
C ASP A 433 -13.98 -47.91 -18.29
#